data_AF-A0A928CZ06-F1
#
_entry.id   AF-A0A928CZ06-F1
#
_cell.length_a   1.000
_cell.length_b   1.000
_cell.length_c   1.000
_cell.angle_alpha   90.00
_cell.angle_beta   90.00
_cell.angle_gamma   90.00
#
_symmetry.space_group_name_H-M   'P 1'
#
loop_
_entity.id
_entity.type
_entity.pdbx_description
1 polymer ?
#
loop_
_entity_poly.entity_id
_entity_poly.type
_entity_poly.pdbx_seq_one_letter_code
_entity_poly.pdbx_strand_id
1 'polypeptide(L)'
;MTKQEIIAGLQRIGLTKGDKVLLHSSLLSLGKVDGGPDAVIDAFIEVLGSEGTLLVPVFGALGILTDTLKKRPGAIISPCPVGTLAALGADAEAICHDHWRADTAHGKDTPFTRLAEMGGYVCLLGCDQDRNTSLHGIEALLELPYLNDETATFTTPAGETISKTWKYYPGPHRDFIGIDRYFREAGVMKIDRIGNAQVRLIKSKDLFDLGIALGQEDPAFVLCDNPECADCVKQRAAIFTDRINKEAFKLTASSKLAGRYVPEMVENLNAAGIKFIELDYVQGKACAFMSEEKLQAVVAELRSEGIEISALSAVVVPDDDEKLTKLAKAAGISRLILPVGAVDSARCAAEAGIEVLFRNVNHTALAASSFVNGFASTAACRACFNPAACRACFNPAAFAKAGENPFLYSYRVGRFIKIAGQLDLVDGIWDGSAKTLARGNGEVKELISIFRCRNFDGFMCLGGGADYPGSLKEAADDFIWLLDNM
;
A
#
# COMPACT_ATOMS: atom_id res chain seq x y z
N MET A 1 33.27 -0.16 -33.75
CA MET A 1 32.06 -0.90 -34.18
C MET A 1 31.38 -0.06 -35.23
N THR A 2 31.11 -0.65 -36.38
CA THR A 2 30.53 0.03 -37.55
C THR A 2 29.00 -0.02 -37.52
N LYS A 3 28.36 0.84 -38.31
CA LYS A 3 26.90 0.80 -38.53
C LYS A 3 26.41 -0.59 -39.00
N GLN A 4 27.17 -1.26 -39.87
CA GLN A 4 26.79 -2.57 -40.41
C GLN A 4 26.81 -3.68 -39.35
N GLU A 5 27.74 -3.62 -38.39
CA GLU A 5 27.75 -4.55 -37.26
C GLU A 5 26.53 -4.36 -36.34
N ILE A 6 26.08 -3.10 -36.18
CA ILE A 6 24.85 -2.80 -35.43
C ILE A 6 23.64 -3.35 -36.17
N ILE A 7 23.51 -3.09 -37.48
CA ILE A 7 22.42 -3.62 -38.32
C ILE A 7 22.33 -5.14 -38.22
N ALA A 8 23.47 -5.84 -38.39
CA ALA A 8 23.52 -7.29 -38.29
C ALA A 8 23.09 -7.78 -36.90
N GLY A 9 23.47 -7.08 -35.83
CA GLY A 9 23.05 -7.38 -34.46
C GLY A 9 21.55 -7.19 -34.23
N LEU A 10 20.97 -6.09 -34.72
CA LEU A 10 19.54 -5.80 -34.62
C LEU A 10 18.69 -6.82 -35.38
N GLN A 11 19.13 -7.22 -36.58
CA GLN A 11 18.48 -8.29 -37.35
C GLN A 11 18.59 -9.64 -36.65
N ARG A 12 19.76 -9.96 -36.07
CA ARG A 12 20.00 -11.22 -35.37
C ARG A 12 19.13 -11.40 -34.13
N ILE A 13 18.93 -10.34 -33.33
CA ILE A 13 18.01 -10.39 -32.18
C ILE A 13 16.54 -10.49 -32.61
N GLY A 14 16.25 -10.16 -33.88
CA GLY A 14 14.96 -10.43 -34.52
C GLY A 14 14.15 -9.21 -34.91
N LEU A 15 14.76 -8.02 -35.01
CA LEU A 15 14.10 -6.86 -35.59
C LEU A 15 14.09 -6.95 -37.12
N THR A 16 12.96 -6.55 -37.71
CA THR A 16 12.70 -6.63 -39.14
C THR A 16 12.02 -5.35 -39.65
N LYS A 17 11.87 -5.26 -40.97
CA LYS A 17 11.20 -4.12 -41.62
C LYS A 17 9.74 -4.02 -41.12
N GLY A 18 9.31 -2.80 -40.79
CA GLY A 18 7.94 -2.51 -40.33
C GLY A 18 7.76 -2.52 -38.81
N ASP A 19 8.77 -3.00 -38.07
CA ASP A 19 8.71 -3.06 -36.61
C ASP A 19 8.66 -1.65 -36.00
N LYS A 20 7.96 -1.54 -34.86
CA LYS A 20 7.96 -0.34 -34.02
C LYS A 20 8.74 -0.63 -32.75
N VAL A 21 9.68 0.24 -32.37
CA VAL A 21 10.61 -0.04 -31.27
C VAL A 21 10.72 1.16 -30.34
N LEU A 22 10.38 0.99 -29.07
CA LEU A 22 10.77 1.91 -28.01
C LEU A 22 12.16 1.53 -27.50
N LEU A 23 13.11 2.42 -27.69
CA LEU A 23 14.52 2.23 -27.37
C LEU A 23 14.86 2.93 -26.05
N HIS A 24 15.35 2.14 -25.10
CA HIS A 24 16.16 2.61 -23.97
C HIS A 24 17.59 2.20 -24.22
N SER A 25 18.57 3.07 -23.94
CA SER A 25 19.93 2.80 -24.37
C SER A 25 21.02 3.44 -23.53
N SER A 26 22.20 2.80 -23.55
CA SER A 26 23.46 3.35 -23.08
C SER A 26 24.50 3.25 -24.21
N LEU A 27 24.82 4.40 -24.83
CA LEU A 27 25.83 4.44 -25.90
C LEU A 27 27.20 3.94 -25.41
N LEU A 28 27.56 4.26 -24.16
CA LEU A 28 28.84 3.85 -23.56
C LEU A 28 28.97 2.32 -23.52
N SER A 29 27.88 1.61 -23.26
CA SER A 29 27.86 0.14 -23.18
C SER A 29 28.18 -0.53 -24.53
N LEU A 30 28.00 0.17 -25.66
CA LEU A 30 28.34 -0.34 -26.98
C LEU A 30 29.87 -0.31 -27.26
N GLY A 31 30.62 0.49 -26.50
CA GLY A 31 32.02 0.81 -26.79
C GLY A 31 32.15 1.89 -27.88
N LYS A 32 33.29 1.89 -28.59
CA LYS A 32 33.54 2.89 -29.65
C LYS A 32 32.70 2.58 -30.89
N VAL A 33 31.79 3.50 -31.25
CA VAL A 33 30.95 3.44 -32.44
C VAL A 33 31.47 4.41 -33.50
N ASP A 34 31.76 3.90 -34.70
CA ASP A 34 32.17 4.71 -35.84
C ASP A 34 30.94 5.47 -36.36
N GLY A 35 31.02 6.81 -36.42
CA GLY A 35 29.86 7.67 -36.69
C GLY A 35 29.02 8.01 -35.45
N GLY A 36 29.44 7.57 -34.25
CA GLY A 36 28.85 8.01 -32.98
C GLY A 36 27.36 7.64 -32.81
N PRO A 37 26.58 8.47 -32.09
CA PRO A 37 25.16 8.19 -31.84
C PRO A 37 24.32 8.16 -33.12
N ASP A 38 24.67 8.97 -34.13
CA ASP A 38 23.96 9.01 -35.41
C ASP A 38 24.01 7.66 -36.13
N ALA A 39 25.16 6.98 -36.11
CA ALA A 39 25.28 5.65 -36.70
C ALA A 39 24.38 4.61 -36.03
N VAL A 40 24.11 4.74 -34.73
CA VAL A 40 23.19 3.84 -34.02
C VAL A 40 21.75 4.11 -34.44
N ILE A 41 21.32 5.38 -34.45
CA ILE A 41 19.97 5.76 -34.89
C ILE A 41 19.75 5.35 -36.35
N ASP A 42 20.71 5.63 -37.23
CA ASP A 42 20.64 5.26 -38.64
C ASP A 42 20.56 3.75 -38.83
N ALA A 43 21.27 2.96 -38.01
CA ALA A 43 21.16 1.50 -38.05
C ALA A 43 19.74 1.00 -37.72
N PHE A 44 19.10 1.56 -36.69
CA PHE A 44 17.70 1.22 -36.40
C PHE A 44 16.78 1.64 -37.54
N ILE A 45 16.87 2.87 -38.03
CA ILE A 45 16.03 3.36 -39.13
C ILE A 45 16.20 2.50 -40.40
N GLU A 46 17.43 2.06 -40.71
CA GLU A 46 17.70 1.18 -41.85
C GLU A 46 17.09 -0.22 -41.68
N VAL A 47 17.18 -0.82 -40.49
CA VAL A 47 16.58 -2.14 -40.19
C VAL A 47 15.06 -2.10 -40.21
N LEU A 48 14.47 -1.07 -39.58
CA LEU A 48 13.03 -0.90 -39.48
C LEU A 48 12.41 -0.47 -40.84
N GLY A 49 13.19 0.19 -41.70
CA GLY A 49 12.79 0.63 -43.02
C GLY A 49 11.67 1.68 -43.00
N SER A 50 11.13 1.98 -44.18
CA SER A 50 10.13 3.06 -44.37
C SER A 50 8.78 2.83 -43.70
N GLU A 51 8.49 1.59 -43.29
CA GLU A 51 7.22 1.19 -42.65
C GLU A 51 7.38 1.04 -41.12
N GLY A 52 8.61 1.11 -40.61
CA GLY A 52 8.89 0.98 -39.19
C GLY A 52 8.92 2.32 -38.46
N THR A 53 9.00 2.25 -37.14
CA THR A 53 9.01 3.44 -36.26
C THR A 53 9.94 3.24 -35.08
N LEU A 54 10.84 4.19 -34.83
CA LEU A 54 11.72 4.21 -33.67
C LEU A 54 11.25 5.27 -32.68
N LEU A 55 11.11 4.88 -31.41
CA LEU A 55 10.70 5.74 -30.31
C LEU A 55 11.78 5.79 -29.23
N VAL A 56 11.89 6.92 -28.54
CA VAL A 56 12.76 7.11 -27.37
C VAL A 56 12.06 7.98 -26.33
N PRO A 57 12.26 7.74 -25.02
CA PRO A 57 11.80 8.68 -23.99
C PRO A 57 12.65 9.95 -24.01
N VAL A 58 12.02 11.13 -23.95
CA VAL A 58 12.67 12.46 -24.03
C VAL A 58 12.32 13.38 -22.86
N PHE A 59 11.88 12.81 -21.73
CA PHE A 59 11.68 13.56 -20.50
C PHE A 59 13.01 13.67 -19.73
N GLY A 60 13.53 14.89 -19.56
CA GLY A 60 14.81 15.10 -18.87
C GLY A 60 16.05 14.58 -19.62
N ALA A 61 17.09 14.19 -18.88
CA ALA A 61 18.40 13.78 -19.41
C ALA A 61 18.52 12.25 -19.49
N LEU A 62 18.10 11.66 -20.62
CA LEU A 62 18.02 10.19 -20.81
C LEU A 62 19.09 9.62 -21.74
N GLY A 63 20.14 10.39 -22.01
CA GLY A 63 21.30 9.97 -22.81
C GLY A 63 21.28 10.51 -24.23
N ILE A 64 22.44 10.39 -24.89
CA ILE A 64 22.69 11.09 -26.16
C ILE A 64 21.87 10.56 -27.34
N LEU A 65 21.51 9.27 -27.34
CA LEU A 65 20.72 8.67 -28.43
C LEU A 65 19.30 9.24 -28.47
N THR A 66 18.72 9.48 -27.30
CA THR A 66 17.45 10.19 -27.14
C THR A 66 17.50 11.58 -27.79
N ASP A 67 18.52 12.37 -27.44
CA ASP A 67 18.70 13.72 -27.98
C ASP A 67 18.96 13.72 -29.48
N THR A 68 19.71 12.74 -29.98
CA THR A 68 19.99 12.57 -31.41
C THR A 68 18.70 12.30 -32.18
N LEU A 69 17.86 11.35 -31.75
CA LEU A 69 16.59 11.05 -32.41
C LEU A 69 15.64 12.25 -32.35
N LYS A 70 15.49 12.87 -31.18
CA LYS A 70 14.64 14.06 -30.97
C LYS A 70 14.94 15.20 -31.93
N LYS A 71 16.20 15.36 -32.34
CA LYS A 71 16.67 16.42 -33.27
C LYS A 71 16.58 16.02 -34.75
N ARG A 72 16.20 14.78 -35.08
CA ARG A 72 16.09 14.34 -36.49
C ARG A 72 14.94 15.06 -37.19
N PRO A 73 15.12 15.48 -38.46
CA PRO A 73 14.02 15.97 -39.27
C PRO A 73 12.88 14.95 -39.35
N GLY A 74 11.66 15.39 -39.09
CA GLY A 74 10.47 14.51 -39.08
C GLY A 74 10.22 13.76 -37.78
N ALA A 75 11.02 13.95 -36.73
CA ALA A 75 10.72 13.41 -35.41
C ALA A 75 9.46 14.08 -34.82
N ILE A 76 8.50 13.27 -34.39
CA ILE A 76 7.27 13.69 -33.71
C ILE A 76 7.46 13.58 -32.21
N ILE A 77 7.19 14.66 -31.49
CA ILE A 77 7.28 14.71 -30.02
C ILE A 77 5.88 14.57 -29.45
N SER A 78 5.65 13.57 -28.61
CA SER A 78 4.36 13.41 -27.95
C SER A 78 4.09 14.62 -27.04
N PRO A 79 2.97 15.33 -27.17
CA PRO A 79 2.66 16.47 -26.32
C PRO A 79 2.27 15.98 -24.94
N CYS A 80 3.20 15.80 -24.01
CA CYS A 80 2.94 15.49 -22.59
C CYS A 80 4.13 16.02 -21.77
N PRO A 81 3.94 16.87 -20.76
CA PRO A 81 5.05 17.48 -20.01
C PRO A 81 5.79 16.48 -19.09
N VAL A 82 5.15 15.37 -18.73
CA VAL A 82 5.63 14.48 -17.65
C VAL A 82 5.91 13.04 -18.12
N GLY A 83 5.66 12.71 -19.39
CA GLY A 83 5.88 11.37 -19.96
C GLY A 83 6.35 11.40 -21.42
N THR A 84 7.02 12.47 -21.84
CA THR A 84 7.29 12.76 -23.26
C THR A 84 8.08 11.64 -23.98
N LEU A 85 7.60 11.19 -25.15
CA LEU A 85 8.35 10.40 -26.13
C LEU A 85 8.66 11.21 -27.39
N ALA A 86 9.73 10.84 -28.09
CA ALA A 86 9.96 11.21 -29.49
C ALA A 86 9.89 9.97 -30.36
N ALA A 87 9.27 10.08 -31.53
CA ALA A 87 9.14 9.00 -32.49
C ALA A 87 9.56 9.46 -33.90
N LEU A 88 10.18 8.57 -34.67
CA LEU A 88 10.54 8.80 -36.06
C LEU A 88 10.19 7.57 -36.89
N GLY A 89 9.35 7.75 -37.91
CA GLY A 89 8.91 6.67 -38.80
C GLY A 89 7.44 6.76 -39.19
N ALA A 90 6.93 5.71 -39.84
CA ALA A 90 5.61 5.68 -40.46
C ALA A 90 4.45 5.94 -39.49
N ASP A 91 4.56 5.44 -38.26
CA ASP A 91 3.52 5.49 -37.23
C ASP A 91 3.80 6.53 -36.14
N ALA A 92 4.80 7.40 -36.33
CA ALA A 92 5.23 8.35 -35.30
C ALA A 92 4.08 9.26 -34.82
N GLU A 93 3.29 9.82 -35.74
CA GLU A 93 2.12 10.63 -35.42
C GLU A 93 1.04 9.80 -34.71
N ALA A 94 0.72 8.63 -35.25
CA ALA A 94 -0.31 7.74 -34.69
C ALA A 94 0.02 7.28 -33.26
N ILE A 95 1.29 7.05 -32.94
CA ILE A 95 1.70 6.66 -31.59
C ILE A 95 1.73 7.87 -30.65
N CYS A 96 2.26 9.01 -31.09
CA CYS A 96 2.52 10.17 -30.23
C CYS A 96 1.32 11.13 -30.03
N HIS A 97 0.31 11.11 -30.90
CA HIS A 97 -0.78 12.10 -30.88
C HIS A 97 -1.51 12.18 -29.53
N ASP A 98 -2.02 13.35 -29.17
CA ASP A 98 -2.93 13.52 -28.02
C ASP A 98 -2.46 12.93 -26.67
N HIS A 99 -1.16 12.69 -26.47
CA HIS A 99 -0.65 12.09 -25.22
C HIS A 99 -1.08 12.89 -23.97
N TRP A 100 -1.08 14.22 -24.05
CA TRP A 100 -1.55 15.08 -22.96
C TRP A 100 -3.02 14.86 -22.58
N ARG A 101 -3.85 14.29 -23.45
CA ARG A 101 -5.27 14.03 -23.16
C ARG A 101 -5.46 12.79 -22.29
N ALA A 102 -4.52 11.85 -22.28
CA ALA A 102 -4.60 10.64 -21.46
C ALA A 102 -4.66 10.96 -19.96
N ASP A 103 -5.46 10.22 -19.19
CA ASP A 103 -5.64 10.45 -17.74
C ASP A 103 -4.38 10.13 -16.92
N THR A 104 -3.47 9.33 -17.47
CA THR A 104 -2.20 8.94 -16.87
C THR A 104 -1.05 9.26 -17.83
N ALA A 105 0.18 9.37 -17.31
CA ALA A 105 1.36 9.69 -18.14
C ALA A 105 1.94 8.48 -18.88
N HIS A 106 1.61 7.24 -18.45
CA HIS A 106 2.23 6.02 -18.96
C HIS A 106 1.23 4.88 -19.26
N GLY A 107 0.00 4.97 -18.74
CA GLY A 107 -1.01 3.91 -18.84
C GLY A 107 -1.86 4.02 -20.10
N LYS A 108 -3.18 3.86 -19.94
CA LYS A 108 -4.14 3.81 -21.05
C LYS A 108 -4.10 5.06 -21.94
N ASP A 109 -4.26 4.86 -23.24
CA ASP A 109 -4.30 5.90 -24.29
C ASP A 109 -3.00 6.71 -24.41
N THR A 110 -1.88 6.16 -23.93
CA THR A 110 -0.55 6.76 -24.07
C THR A 110 0.26 6.10 -25.20
N PRO A 111 1.37 6.71 -25.65
CA PRO A 111 2.29 6.08 -26.58
C PRO A 111 2.78 4.68 -26.16
N PHE A 112 2.87 4.40 -24.86
CA PHE A 112 3.34 3.11 -24.35
C PHE A 112 2.34 1.98 -24.64
N THR A 113 1.05 2.19 -24.35
CA THR A 113 0.01 1.19 -24.63
C THR A 113 -0.30 1.08 -26.12
N ARG A 114 -0.28 2.19 -26.86
CA ARG A 114 -0.44 2.17 -28.33
C ARG A 114 0.67 1.37 -29.01
N LEU A 115 1.91 1.49 -28.53
CA LEU A 115 3.00 0.65 -29.03
C LEU A 115 2.71 -0.84 -28.82
N ALA A 116 2.15 -1.22 -27.67
CA ALA A 116 1.74 -2.59 -27.39
C ALA A 116 0.60 -3.06 -28.31
N GLU A 117 -0.43 -2.24 -28.49
CA GLU A 117 -1.57 -2.49 -29.38
C GLU A 117 -1.15 -2.65 -30.84
N MET A 118 -0.14 -1.90 -31.28
CA MET A 118 0.42 -1.96 -32.63
C MET A 118 1.48 -3.07 -32.81
N GLY A 119 1.63 -3.97 -31.84
CA GLY A 119 2.55 -5.10 -31.92
C GLY A 119 4.04 -4.73 -31.89
N GLY A 120 4.37 -3.56 -31.32
CA GLY A 120 5.73 -3.05 -31.21
C GLY A 120 6.57 -3.77 -30.16
N TYR A 121 7.81 -3.30 -30.00
CA TYR A 121 8.82 -3.86 -29.10
C TYR A 121 9.38 -2.82 -28.16
N VAL A 122 9.79 -3.28 -26.98
CA VAL A 122 10.71 -2.56 -26.10
C VAL A 122 12.11 -3.14 -26.30
N CYS A 123 13.08 -2.26 -26.57
CA CYS A 123 14.48 -2.61 -26.75
C CYS A 123 15.34 -1.92 -25.69
N LEU A 124 16.06 -2.71 -24.88
CA LEU A 124 17.01 -2.23 -23.89
C LEU A 124 18.42 -2.49 -24.42
N LEU A 125 19.06 -1.46 -24.95
CA LEU A 125 20.38 -1.52 -25.60
C LEU A 125 21.47 -1.10 -24.61
N GLY A 126 22.09 -2.08 -23.95
CA GLY A 126 23.16 -1.82 -22.98
C GLY A 126 22.68 -1.25 -21.66
N CYS A 127 21.39 -1.40 -21.35
CA CYS A 127 20.76 -1.14 -20.07
C CYS A 127 19.89 -2.33 -19.64
N ASP A 128 19.43 -2.29 -18.39
CA ASP A 128 18.52 -3.26 -17.79
C ASP A 128 17.10 -2.68 -17.65
N GLN A 129 16.22 -3.43 -16.98
CA GLN A 129 14.83 -3.07 -16.76
C GLN A 129 14.65 -1.80 -15.92
N ASP A 130 15.66 -1.35 -15.17
CA ASP A 130 15.61 -0.11 -14.39
C ASP A 130 15.50 1.15 -15.28
N ARG A 131 15.68 0.99 -16.59
CA ARG A 131 15.45 2.05 -17.58
C ARG A 131 14.18 1.84 -18.40
N ASN A 132 13.44 0.75 -18.19
CA ASN A 132 12.25 0.41 -18.95
C ASN A 132 11.01 1.16 -18.43
N THR A 133 10.71 2.29 -19.06
CA THR A 133 9.60 3.15 -18.63
C THR A 133 8.23 2.52 -18.89
N SER A 134 8.14 1.47 -19.71
CA SER A 134 6.88 0.76 -19.97
C SER A 134 6.36 0.06 -18.71
N LEU A 135 7.23 -0.27 -17.76
CA LEU A 135 6.84 -0.87 -16.48
C LEU A 135 5.98 0.08 -15.63
N HIS A 136 6.18 1.40 -15.73
CA HIS A 136 5.27 2.38 -15.12
C HIS A 136 3.88 2.39 -15.76
N GLY A 137 3.78 2.02 -17.04
CA GLY A 137 2.50 1.81 -17.70
C GLY A 137 1.72 0.65 -17.09
N ILE A 138 2.41 -0.44 -16.72
CA ILE A 138 1.80 -1.57 -15.99
C ILE A 138 1.31 -1.12 -14.61
N GLU A 139 2.15 -0.44 -13.84
CA GLU A 139 1.76 0.09 -12.52
C GLU A 139 0.51 0.98 -12.62
N ALA A 140 0.45 1.87 -13.62
CA ALA A 140 -0.67 2.78 -13.84
C ALA A 140 -1.95 2.06 -14.31
N LEU A 141 -1.84 1.03 -15.15
CA LEU A 141 -2.99 0.22 -15.59
C LEU A 141 -3.59 -0.63 -14.45
N LEU A 142 -2.77 -1.01 -13.48
CA LEU A 142 -3.19 -1.70 -12.26
C LEU A 142 -3.71 -0.75 -11.18
N GLU A 143 -3.60 0.57 -11.40
CA GLU A 143 -4.01 1.60 -10.45
C GLU A 143 -3.39 1.40 -9.05
N LEU A 144 -2.10 1.04 -9.01
CA LEU A 144 -1.45 0.65 -7.75
C LEU A 144 -1.53 1.78 -6.71
N PRO A 145 -1.89 1.47 -5.45
CA PRO A 145 -2.31 2.46 -4.46
C PRO A 145 -1.16 3.35 -3.93
N TYR A 146 0.07 3.00 -4.27
CA TYR A 146 1.26 3.74 -3.87
C TYR A 146 1.72 4.77 -4.90
N LEU A 147 1.04 4.84 -6.06
CA LEU A 147 1.32 5.83 -7.10
C LEU A 147 0.72 7.20 -6.72
N ASN A 148 1.31 8.26 -7.25
CA ASN A 148 0.93 9.64 -6.91
C ASN A 148 0.18 10.31 -8.06
N ASP A 149 -0.32 11.51 -7.81
CA ASP A 149 -0.81 12.40 -8.87
C ASP A 149 0.27 13.43 -9.19
N GLU A 150 0.44 13.76 -10.47
CA GLU A 150 1.39 14.79 -10.92
C GLU A 150 0.62 15.88 -11.68
N THR A 151 0.82 17.15 -11.32
CA THR A 151 0.13 18.29 -11.93
C THR A 151 1.11 19.22 -12.61
N ALA A 152 0.88 19.52 -13.89
CA ALA A 152 1.71 20.44 -14.65
C ALA A 152 0.87 21.44 -15.47
N THR A 153 1.37 22.67 -15.55
CA THR A 153 0.86 23.71 -16.45
C THR A 153 1.70 23.70 -17.74
N PHE A 154 1.05 23.58 -18.89
CA PHE A 154 1.72 23.49 -20.19
C PHE A 154 0.85 24.06 -21.32
N THR A 155 1.46 24.30 -22.48
CA THR A 155 0.75 24.74 -23.68
C THR A 155 0.38 23.52 -24.54
N THR A 156 -0.92 23.38 -24.82
CA THR A 156 -1.46 22.31 -25.68
C THR A 156 -1.03 22.50 -27.14
N PRO A 157 -1.14 21.46 -27.99
CA PRO A 157 -0.93 21.61 -29.43
C PRO A 157 -1.81 22.67 -30.11
N ALA A 158 -2.96 23.01 -29.52
CA ALA A 158 -3.86 24.06 -30.01
C ALA A 158 -3.41 25.49 -29.61
N GLY A 159 -2.33 25.63 -28.84
CA GLY A 159 -1.81 26.92 -28.37
C GLY A 159 -2.44 27.43 -27.06
N GLU A 160 -3.32 26.65 -26.44
CA GLU A 160 -3.94 26.99 -25.16
C GLU A 160 -3.06 26.55 -23.98
N THR A 161 -2.87 27.42 -22.99
CA THR A 161 -2.21 27.06 -21.73
C THR A 161 -3.20 26.49 -20.73
N ILE A 162 -2.98 25.25 -20.29
CA ILE A 162 -3.85 24.56 -19.34
C ILE A 162 -3.03 24.01 -18.17
N SER A 163 -3.69 23.77 -17.04
CA SER A 163 -3.16 22.95 -15.94
C SER A 163 -3.93 21.63 -15.91
N LYS A 164 -3.20 20.51 -15.84
CA LYS A 164 -3.77 19.17 -15.81
C LYS A 164 -3.05 18.31 -14.77
N THR A 165 -3.81 17.43 -14.14
CA THR A 165 -3.33 16.37 -13.26
C THR A 165 -3.35 15.03 -14.00
N TRP A 166 -2.24 14.30 -13.97
CA TRP A 166 -2.13 12.92 -14.41
C TRP A 166 -2.12 12.01 -13.18
N LYS A 167 -3.01 11.04 -13.17
CA LYS A 167 -3.12 10.07 -12.07
C LYS A 167 -2.11 8.96 -12.21
N TYR A 168 -1.86 8.25 -11.10
CA TYR A 168 -1.03 7.05 -11.06
C TYR A 168 0.37 7.29 -11.64
N TYR A 169 0.91 8.47 -11.37
CA TYR A 169 2.25 8.87 -11.74
C TYR A 169 3.28 8.12 -10.89
N PRO A 170 4.37 7.64 -11.50
CA PRO A 170 5.36 6.84 -10.79
C PRO A 170 6.00 7.61 -9.63
N GLY A 171 6.05 6.95 -8.46
CA GLY A 171 6.72 7.42 -7.26
C GLY A 171 8.23 7.16 -7.25
N PRO A 172 8.83 6.89 -6.08
CA PRO A 172 10.29 6.80 -5.93
C PRO A 172 10.85 5.41 -6.32
N HIS A 173 11.73 4.79 -5.54
CA HIS A 173 12.48 3.58 -5.90
C HIS A 173 11.63 2.33 -6.23
N ARG A 174 12.08 1.52 -7.21
CA ARG A 174 11.59 0.18 -7.60
C ARG A 174 12.74 -0.78 -7.81
N ASP A 175 12.45 -2.07 -7.69
CA ASP A 175 13.33 -3.15 -8.16
C ASP A 175 12.87 -3.71 -9.52
N PHE A 176 12.96 -2.89 -10.56
CA PHE A 176 12.69 -3.36 -11.91
C PHE A 176 13.74 -4.37 -12.41
N ILE A 177 14.94 -4.36 -11.84
CA ILE A 177 15.96 -5.37 -12.18
C ILE A 177 15.47 -6.76 -11.77
N GLY A 178 14.83 -6.88 -10.60
CA GLY A 178 14.24 -8.12 -10.10
C GLY A 178 13.22 -8.74 -11.05
N ILE A 179 12.46 -7.93 -11.81
CA ILE A 179 11.44 -8.45 -12.73
C ILE A 179 12.02 -9.10 -14.00
N ASP A 180 13.29 -8.82 -14.34
CA ASP A 180 13.98 -9.36 -15.52
C ASP A 180 13.90 -10.90 -15.60
N ARG A 181 13.96 -11.57 -14.44
CA ARG A 181 13.89 -13.05 -14.35
C ARG A 181 12.58 -13.61 -14.89
N TYR A 182 11.45 -12.94 -14.62
CA TYR A 182 10.14 -13.44 -15.04
C TYR A 182 9.98 -13.36 -16.56
N PHE A 183 10.44 -12.26 -17.17
CA PHE A 183 10.41 -12.13 -18.63
C PHE A 183 11.32 -13.16 -19.33
N ARG A 184 12.46 -13.48 -18.72
CA ARG A 184 13.38 -14.49 -19.23
C ARG A 184 12.80 -15.90 -19.11
N GLU A 185 12.27 -16.26 -17.95
CA GLU A 185 11.72 -17.59 -17.65
C GLU A 185 10.44 -17.88 -18.44
N ALA A 186 9.60 -16.87 -18.67
CA ALA A 186 8.44 -16.97 -19.54
C ALA A 186 8.78 -17.05 -21.04
N GLY A 187 10.05 -16.83 -21.42
CA GLY A 187 10.50 -16.87 -22.82
C GLY A 187 10.05 -15.68 -23.67
N VAL A 188 9.49 -14.63 -23.07
CA VAL A 188 8.99 -13.43 -23.78
C VAL A 188 10.10 -12.43 -24.12
N MET A 189 11.27 -12.55 -23.47
CA MET A 189 12.42 -11.69 -23.69
C MET A 189 13.55 -12.42 -24.43
N LYS A 190 13.99 -11.84 -25.55
CA LYS A 190 15.21 -12.24 -26.25
C LYS A 190 16.40 -11.47 -25.71
N ILE A 191 17.53 -12.14 -25.55
CA ILE A 191 18.79 -11.53 -25.12
C ILE A 191 19.88 -11.86 -26.15
N ASP A 192 20.60 -10.85 -26.62
CA ASP A 192 21.77 -10.99 -27.48
C ASP A 192 22.82 -9.93 -27.11
N ARG A 193 23.87 -9.78 -27.91
CA ARG A 193 24.91 -8.75 -27.77
C ARG A 193 25.14 -8.00 -29.08
N ILE A 194 25.29 -6.70 -28.98
CA ILE A 194 25.75 -5.83 -30.07
C ILE A 194 26.98 -5.08 -29.58
N GLY A 195 28.14 -5.38 -30.16
CA GLY A 195 29.43 -4.95 -29.61
C GLY A 195 29.58 -5.42 -28.16
N ASN A 196 29.81 -4.47 -27.25
CA ASN A 196 29.93 -4.76 -25.82
C ASN A 196 28.60 -4.73 -25.06
N ALA A 197 27.53 -4.25 -25.69
CA ALA A 197 26.23 -4.08 -25.05
C ALA A 197 25.44 -5.39 -25.08
N GLN A 198 24.91 -5.79 -23.92
CA GLN A 198 23.82 -6.75 -23.88
C GLN A 198 22.54 -6.06 -24.37
N VAL A 199 21.76 -6.74 -25.20
CA VAL A 199 20.53 -6.22 -25.77
C VAL A 199 19.39 -7.12 -25.34
N ARG A 200 18.33 -6.52 -24.80
CA ARG A 200 17.07 -7.20 -24.51
C ARG A 200 16.01 -6.70 -25.49
N LEU A 201 15.28 -7.62 -26.09
CA LEU A 201 14.15 -7.30 -26.97
C LEU A 201 12.91 -8.06 -26.49
N ILE A 202 11.84 -7.31 -26.23
CA ILE A 202 10.59 -7.83 -25.68
C ILE A 202 9.45 -7.29 -26.53
N LYS A 203 8.50 -8.15 -26.93
CA LYS A 203 7.24 -7.66 -27.51
C LYS A 203 6.51 -6.85 -26.45
N SER A 204 6.13 -5.61 -26.79
CA SER A 204 5.54 -4.68 -25.83
C SER A 204 4.26 -5.27 -25.23
N LYS A 205 3.41 -5.89 -26.05
CA LYS A 205 2.22 -6.59 -25.58
C LYS A 205 2.53 -7.68 -24.55
N ASP A 206 3.49 -8.56 -24.83
CA ASP A 206 3.85 -9.65 -23.91
C ASP A 206 4.43 -9.13 -22.60
N LEU A 207 5.17 -8.02 -22.64
CA LEU A 207 5.65 -7.32 -21.44
C LEU A 207 4.47 -6.84 -20.58
N PHE A 208 3.50 -6.15 -21.18
CA PHE A 208 2.32 -5.65 -20.48
C PHE A 208 1.46 -6.80 -19.94
N ASP A 209 1.16 -7.81 -20.76
CA ASP A 209 0.33 -8.95 -20.38
C ASP A 209 0.94 -9.71 -19.19
N LEU A 210 2.25 -10.01 -19.22
CA LEU A 210 2.93 -10.68 -18.11
C LEU A 210 3.04 -9.79 -16.87
N GLY A 211 3.38 -8.51 -17.05
CA GLY A 211 3.50 -7.56 -15.94
C GLY A 211 2.17 -7.33 -15.21
N ILE A 212 1.07 -7.21 -15.96
CA ILE A 212 -0.28 -7.10 -15.40
C ILE A 212 -0.62 -8.36 -14.61
N ALA A 213 -0.35 -9.56 -15.16
CA ALA A 213 -0.61 -10.81 -14.45
C ALA A 213 0.16 -10.90 -13.13
N LEU A 214 1.45 -10.54 -13.12
CA LEU A 214 2.28 -10.50 -11.91
C LEU A 214 1.73 -9.51 -10.89
N GLY A 215 1.40 -8.28 -11.30
CA GLY A 215 0.91 -7.25 -10.38
C GLY A 215 -0.53 -7.46 -9.88
N GLN A 216 -1.34 -8.25 -10.60
CA GLN A 216 -2.65 -8.72 -10.12
C GLN A 216 -2.51 -9.77 -9.02
N GLU A 217 -1.49 -10.63 -9.10
CA GLU A 217 -1.19 -11.63 -8.08
C GLU A 217 -0.51 -11.00 -6.85
N ASP A 218 0.49 -10.14 -7.08
CA ASP A 218 1.22 -9.43 -6.04
C ASP A 218 1.38 -7.94 -6.41
N PRO A 219 0.60 -7.02 -5.82
CA PRO A 219 0.74 -5.58 -6.04
C PRO A 219 2.13 -5.03 -5.69
N ALA A 220 2.96 -5.76 -4.95
CA ALA A 220 4.33 -5.40 -4.60
C ALA A 220 5.39 -6.03 -5.54
N PHE A 221 5.01 -6.64 -6.67
CA PHE A 221 5.89 -7.38 -7.59
C PHE A 221 7.14 -6.64 -8.11
N VAL A 222 7.17 -5.31 -8.01
CA VAL A 222 8.30 -4.43 -8.42
C VAL A 222 8.94 -3.69 -7.25
N LEU A 223 8.59 -4.03 -6.02
CA LEU A 223 9.17 -3.45 -4.81
C LEU A 223 10.27 -4.36 -4.29
N CYS A 224 11.37 -3.79 -3.80
CA CYS A 224 12.43 -4.58 -3.18
C CYS A 224 11.99 -5.15 -1.82
N ASP A 225 12.64 -6.22 -1.38
CA ASP A 225 12.42 -6.85 -0.07
C ASP A 225 13.33 -6.29 1.03
N ASN A 226 14.15 -5.27 0.74
CA ASN A 226 15.02 -4.65 1.72
C ASN A 226 14.18 -3.91 2.78
N PRO A 227 14.19 -4.33 4.06
CA PRO A 227 13.41 -3.68 5.12
C PRO A 227 13.89 -2.26 5.40
N GLU A 228 15.13 -1.92 5.03
CA GLU A 228 15.71 -0.58 5.21
C GLU A 228 15.40 0.38 4.04
N CYS A 229 14.69 -0.09 3.01
CA CYS A 229 14.28 0.77 1.91
C CYS A 229 13.01 1.55 2.28
N ALA A 230 13.19 2.77 2.80
CA ALA A 230 12.10 3.65 3.24
C ALA A 230 11.00 3.81 2.18
N ASP A 231 11.38 3.94 0.89
CA ASP A 231 10.44 4.04 -0.22
C ASP A 231 9.58 2.78 -0.39
N CYS A 232 10.20 1.60 -0.41
CA CYS A 232 9.46 0.34 -0.57
C CYS A 232 8.63 0.00 0.67
N VAL A 233 9.09 0.34 1.87
CA VAL A 233 8.31 0.22 3.11
C VAL A 233 7.04 1.06 3.02
N LYS A 234 7.16 2.34 2.65
CA LYS A 234 6.02 3.24 2.48
C LYS A 234 5.06 2.74 1.38
N GLN A 235 5.59 2.26 0.26
CA GLN A 235 4.76 1.73 -0.84
C GLN A 235 4.00 0.47 -0.42
N ARG A 236 4.63 -0.47 0.31
CA ARG A 236 3.96 -1.65 0.89
C ARG A 236 2.90 -1.27 1.93
N ALA A 237 3.17 -0.27 2.76
CA ALA A 237 2.20 0.26 3.71
C ALA A 237 0.96 0.83 3.00
N ALA A 238 1.12 1.48 1.85
CA ALA A 238 0.00 1.97 1.04
C ALA A 238 -0.82 0.81 0.43
N ILE A 239 -0.17 -0.27 -0.05
CA ILE A 239 -0.85 -1.49 -0.50
C ILE A 239 -1.68 -2.10 0.63
N PHE A 240 -1.08 -2.27 1.80
CA PHE A 240 -1.77 -2.81 2.97
C PHE A 240 -2.95 -1.91 3.38
N THR A 241 -2.74 -0.59 3.43
CA THR A 241 -3.80 0.38 3.77
C THR A 241 -4.99 0.28 2.82
N ASP A 242 -4.75 0.23 1.50
CA ASP A 242 -5.80 0.07 0.49
C ASP A 242 -6.57 -1.24 0.67
N ARG A 243 -5.85 -2.34 0.92
CA ARG A 243 -6.43 -3.65 1.17
C ARG A 243 -7.32 -3.68 2.41
N ILE A 244 -6.92 -3.01 3.49
CA ILE A 244 -7.71 -2.89 4.73
C ILE A 244 -8.92 -1.97 4.54
N ASN A 245 -8.80 -0.87 3.80
CA ASN A 245 -9.91 0.05 3.54
C ASN A 245 -11.08 -0.57 2.74
N LYS A 246 -10.84 -1.72 2.08
CA LYS A 246 -11.87 -2.52 1.41
C LYS A 246 -12.69 -3.38 2.38
N GLU A 247 -12.26 -3.53 3.63
CA GLU A 247 -13.00 -4.24 4.66
C GLU A 247 -14.02 -3.31 5.34
N ALA A 248 -15.08 -3.89 5.90
CA ALA A 248 -16.10 -3.13 6.62
C ALA A 248 -15.62 -2.59 7.98
N PHE A 249 -14.65 -3.27 8.60
CA PHE A 249 -14.09 -2.92 9.90
C PHE A 249 -12.95 -1.90 9.76
N LYS A 250 -12.57 -1.28 10.87
CA LYS A 250 -11.36 -0.45 10.97
C LYS A 250 -10.26 -1.19 11.71
N LEU A 251 -9.04 -1.16 11.21
CA LEU A 251 -7.87 -1.71 11.90
C LEU A 251 -7.22 -0.64 12.78
N THR A 252 -6.94 -0.98 14.03
CA THR A 252 -6.19 -0.14 14.98
C THR A 252 -5.11 -0.98 15.66
N ALA A 253 -4.14 -0.33 16.29
CA ALA A 253 -3.12 -0.99 17.10
C ALA A 253 -3.07 -0.41 18.51
N SER A 254 -2.82 -1.27 19.50
CA SER A 254 -2.48 -0.82 20.87
C SER A 254 -1.23 0.06 20.83
N SER A 255 -1.23 1.16 21.58
CA SER A 255 -0.06 2.04 21.68
C SER A 255 1.13 1.30 22.32
N LYS A 256 0.88 0.37 23.24
CA LYS A 256 1.91 -0.53 23.78
C LYS A 256 2.61 -1.37 22.71
N LEU A 257 1.89 -1.82 21.68
CA LEU A 257 2.46 -2.56 20.55
C LEU A 257 3.10 -1.63 19.52
N ALA A 258 2.51 -0.45 19.30
CA ALA A 258 3.01 0.52 18.32
C ALA A 258 4.35 1.15 18.71
N GLY A 259 4.64 1.35 20.00
CA GLY A 259 5.93 1.88 20.43
C GLY A 259 5.91 2.41 21.87
N ARG A 260 7.04 2.92 22.34
CA ARG A 260 7.14 3.51 23.69
C ARG A 260 6.89 5.01 23.69
N TYR A 261 7.29 5.71 22.64
CA TYR A 261 7.20 7.17 22.50
C TYR A 261 6.44 7.51 21.22
N VAL A 262 5.85 8.71 21.14
CA VAL A 262 5.04 9.11 19.99
C VAL A 262 5.79 9.02 18.65
N PRO A 263 7.05 9.49 18.52
CA PRO A 263 7.78 9.36 17.25
C PRO A 263 7.95 7.91 16.78
N GLU A 264 8.26 7.00 17.72
CA GLU A 264 8.38 5.56 17.44
C GLU A 264 7.03 4.94 17.04
N MET A 265 5.94 5.33 17.73
CA MET A 265 4.59 4.90 17.38
C MET A 265 4.23 5.33 15.96
N VAL A 266 4.49 6.59 15.61
CA VAL A 266 4.21 7.15 14.28
C VAL A 266 5.01 6.41 13.20
N GLU A 267 6.30 6.18 13.42
CA GLU A 267 7.16 5.46 12.50
C GLU A 267 6.64 4.03 12.25
N ASN A 268 6.36 3.29 13.31
CA ASN A 268 5.89 1.91 13.21
C ASN A 268 4.49 1.81 12.60
N LEU A 269 3.57 2.71 12.94
CA LEU A 269 2.22 2.76 12.36
C LEU A 269 2.25 3.08 10.87
N ASN A 270 3.07 4.06 10.47
CA ASN A 270 3.25 4.42 9.07
C ASN A 270 3.90 3.29 8.27
N ALA A 271 4.91 2.60 8.83
CA ALA A 271 5.54 1.44 8.20
C ALA A 271 4.58 0.23 8.08
N ALA A 272 3.64 0.09 9.02
CA ALA A 272 2.63 -0.96 9.01
C ALA A 272 1.38 -0.58 8.17
N GLY A 273 1.21 0.66 7.74
CA GLY A 273 0.02 1.12 7.02
C GLY A 273 -1.24 1.19 7.91
N ILE A 274 -1.08 1.51 9.20
CA ILE A 274 -2.17 1.59 10.17
C ILE A 274 -2.37 3.05 10.59
N LYS A 275 -3.60 3.55 10.42
CA LYS A 275 -3.93 4.96 10.72
C LYS A 275 -4.55 5.18 12.09
N PHE A 276 -4.99 4.11 12.76
CA PHE A 276 -5.67 4.22 14.05
C PHE A 276 -4.83 3.62 15.16
N ILE A 277 -4.86 4.27 16.32
CA ILE A 277 -4.19 3.81 17.54
C ILE A 277 -5.17 3.76 18.72
N GLU A 278 -5.11 2.72 19.54
CA GLU A 278 -5.75 2.62 20.84
C GLU A 278 -4.72 3.02 21.90
N LEU A 279 -4.99 4.08 22.67
CA LEU A 279 -4.07 4.55 23.70
C LEU A 279 -4.27 3.77 25.01
N ASP A 280 -3.32 2.92 25.37
CA ASP A 280 -3.29 2.20 26.64
C ASP A 280 -2.08 2.59 27.52
N TYR A 281 -0.89 2.61 26.92
CA TYR A 281 0.37 2.99 27.55
C TYR A 281 1.15 3.98 26.68
N VAL A 282 1.77 4.95 27.33
CA VAL A 282 2.76 5.86 26.74
C VAL A 282 3.94 5.96 27.70
N GLN A 283 5.16 5.78 27.20
CA GLN A 283 6.39 5.76 28.00
C GLN A 283 6.35 4.77 29.17
N GLY A 284 5.70 3.62 28.96
CA GLY A 284 5.52 2.57 29.98
C GLY A 284 4.55 2.92 31.10
N LYS A 285 3.83 4.05 31.02
CA LYS A 285 2.81 4.45 31.99
C LYS A 285 1.42 4.32 31.38
N ALA A 286 0.48 3.79 32.14
CA ALA A 286 -0.89 3.68 31.67
C ALA A 286 -1.49 5.08 31.46
N CYS A 287 -2.09 5.30 30.28
CA CYS A 287 -2.69 6.57 29.88
C CYS A 287 -3.76 7.05 30.88
N ALA A 288 -4.45 6.11 31.53
CA ALA A 288 -5.43 6.34 32.60
C ALA A 288 -4.89 7.18 33.78
N PHE A 289 -3.57 7.22 33.99
CA PHE A 289 -2.94 7.97 35.08
C PHE A 289 -2.19 9.23 34.64
N MET A 290 -2.19 9.55 33.34
CA MET A 290 -1.59 10.79 32.83
C MET A 290 -2.38 12.02 33.31
N SER A 291 -1.78 13.20 33.17
CA SER A 291 -2.52 14.46 33.29
C SER A 291 -3.22 14.78 31.97
N GLU A 292 -4.27 15.61 32.02
CA GLU A 292 -5.04 16.04 30.86
C GLU A 292 -4.14 16.71 29.81
N GLU A 293 -3.23 17.59 30.25
CA GLU A 293 -2.33 18.33 29.36
C GLU A 293 -1.37 17.40 28.62
N LYS A 294 -0.86 16.37 29.32
CA LYS A 294 0.07 15.40 28.71
C LYS A 294 -0.63 14.51 27.70
N LEU A 295 -1.83 14.03 28.01
CA LEU A 295 -2.59 13.21 27.07
C LEU A 295 -3.02 14.04 25.84
N GLN A 296 -3.45 15.29 26.05
CA GLN A 296 -3.73 16.24 24.97
C GLN A 296 -2.52 16.43 24.05
N ALA A 297 -1.32 16.64 24.62
CA ALA A 297 -0.10 16.80 23.83
C ALA A 297 0.21 15.56 22.99
N VAL A 298 0.11 14.36 23.58
CA VAL A 298 0.30 13.09 22.85
C VAL A 298 -0.69 12.95 21.70
N VAL A 299 -1.97 13.22 21.95
CA VAL A 299 -3.01 13.12 20.92
C VAL A 299 -2.83 14.16 19.82
N ALA A 300 -2.42 15.38 20.16
CA ALA A 300 -2.13 16.43 19.19
C ALA A 300 -0.95 16.06 18.28
N GLU A 301 0.12 15.51 18.85
CA GLU A 301 1.30 15.05 18.10
C GLU A 301 0.96 13.89 17.15
N LEU A 302 0.22 12.87 17.63
CA LEU A 302 -0.25 11.78 16.78
C LEU A 302 -1.13 12.27 15.61
N ARG A 303 -2.08 13.17 15.90
CA ARG A 303 -2.96 13.74 14.86
C ARG A 303 -2.22 14.62 13.87
N SER A 304 -1.18 15.36 14.29
CA SER A 304 -0.36 16.14 13.36
C SER A 304 0.40 15.27 12.36
N GLU A 305 0.66 14.02 12.71
CA GLU A 305 1.27 13.00 11.85
C GLU A 305 0.22 12.14 11.10
N GLY A 306 -1.06 12.50 11.17
CA GLY A 306 -2.15 11.80 10.48
C GLY A 306 -2.62 10.50 11.15
N ILE A 307 -2.22 10.25 12.40
CA ILE A 307 -2.67 9.11 13.21
C ILE A 307 -3.89 9.49 14.05
N GLU A 308 -4.98 8.75 13.90
CA GLU A 308 -6.23 8.97 14.60
C GLU A 308 -6.38 8.09 15.84
N ILE A 309 -6.99 8.64 16.89
CA ILE A 309 -7.20 7.91 18.14
C ILE A 309 -8.51 7.13 18.08
N SER A 310 -8.42 5.82 18.08
CA SER A 310 -9.58 4.91 18.06
C SER A 310 -10.28 4.78 19.41
N ALA A 311 -9.52 4.82 20.51
CA ALA A 311 -10.04 4.76 21.88
C ALA A 311 -8.96 5.13 22.90
N LEU A 312 -9.37 5.54 24.09
CA LEU A 312 -8.55 5.51 25.30
C LEU A 312 -8.92 4.25 26.10
N SER A 313 -7.95 3.35 26.29
CA SER A 313 -8.12 2.09 26.97
C SER A 313 -7.53 2.15 28.38
N ALA A 314 -8.38 1.93 29.39
CA ALA A 314 -7.96 1.83 30.78
C ALA A 314 -7.65 0.37 31.12
N VAL A 315 -6.36 0.01 31.14
CA VAL A 315 -5.92 -1.29 31.67
C VAL A 315 -6.03 -1.35 33.20
N VAL A 316 -5.92 -0.17 33.83
CA VAL A 316 -6.12 0.03 35.26
C VAL A 316 -7.07 1.22 35.43
N VAL A 317 -8.08 1.04 36.27
CA VAL A 317 -9.12 2.04 36.54
C VAL A 317 -8.67 2.92 37.72
N PRO A 318 -8.61 4.26 37.58
CA PRO A 318 -8.33 5.16 38.69
C PRO A 318 -9.44 5.14 39.75
N ASP A 319 -9.10 5.47 41.01
CA ASP A 319 -10.09 5.57 42.09
C ASP A 319 -11.08 6.74 41.91
N ASP A 320 -10.67 7.78 41.17
CA ASP A 320 -11.56 8.89 40.76
C ASP A 320 -12.30 8.51 39.48
N ASP A 321 -13.58 8.21 39.61
CA ASP A 321 -14.46 7.77 38.51
C ASP A 321 -14.60 8.80 37.38
N GLU A 322 -14.43 10.09 37.67
CA GLU A 322 -14.52 11.13 36.65
C GLU A 322 -13.22 11.28 35.86
N LYS A 323 -12.10 10.75 36.36
CA LYS A 323 -10.77 11.00 35.79
C LYS A 323 -10.67 10.60 34.32
N LEU A 324 -11.12 9.40 33.97
CA LEU A 324 -11.07 8.90 32.58
C LEU A 324 -11.97 9.73 31.65
N THR A 325 -13.11 10.18 32.17
CA THR A 325 -14.05 11.05 31.44
C THR A 325 -13.43 12.41 31.15
N LYS A 326 -12.78 13.03 32.15
CA LYS A 326 -12.06 14.30 31.99
C LYS A 326 -10.91 14.17 31.00
N LEU A 327 -10.08 13.13 31.13
CA LEU A 327 -8.99 12.82 30.19
C LEU A 327 -9.48 12.69 28.74
N ALA A 328 -10.51 11.87 28.52
CA ALA A 328 -11.06 11.64 27.20
C ALA A 328 -11.63 12.94 26.59
N LYS A 329 -12.39 13.72 27.36
CA LYS A 329 -12.92 15.03 26.92
C LYS A 329 -11.81 16.02 26.59
N ALA A 330 -10.83 16.16 27.48
CA ALA A 330 -9.69 17.04 27.29
C ALA A 330 -8.95 16.71 25.99
N ALA A 331 -8.69 15.44 25.74
CA ALA A 331 -7.98 14.98 24.54
C ALA A 331 -8.87 14.85 23.28
N GLY A 332 -10.17 15.09 23.38
CA GLY A 332 -11.12 14.92 22.27
C GLY A 332 -11.21 13.48 21.78
N ILE A 333 -11.25 12.52 22.71
CA ILE A 333 -11.43 11.09 22.47
C ILE A 333 -12.88 10.73 22.79
N SER A 334 -13.60 10.16 21.82
CA SER A 334 -15.04 9.86 21.94
C SER A 334 -15.35 8.43 22.39
N ARG A 335 -14.31 7.61 22.64
CA ARG A 335 -14.45 6.17 22.93
C ARG A 335 -13.53 5.73 24.05
N LEU A 336 -14.09 5.07 25.06
CA LEU A 336 -13.39 4.51 26.20
C LEU A 336 -13.53 2.98 26.24
N ILE A 337 -12.41 2.29 26.49
CA ILE A 337 -12.41 0.85 26.76
C ILE A 337 -12.04 0.63 28.22
N LEU A 338 -12.92 -0.04 28.96
CA LEU A 338 -12.80 -0.28 30.40
C LEU A 338 -12.83 -1.79 30.68
N PRO A 339 -12.20 -2.28 31.76
CA PRO A 339 -12.40 -3.65 32.18
C PRO A 339 -13.84 -3.84 32.67
N VAL A 340 -14.40 -5.03 32.43
CA VAL A 340 -15.68 -5.43 33.07
C VAL A 340 -15.56 -5.24 34.60
N GLY A 341 -16.51 -4.51 35.19
CA GLY A 341 -16.52 -4.15 36.60
C GLY A 341 -16.32 -2.65 36.90
N ALA A 342 -15.83 -1.86 35.94
CA ALA A 342 -15.60 -0.42 36.09
C ALA A 342 -16.89 0.42 35.97
N VAL A 343 -17.90 0.12 36.80
CA VAL A 343 -19.28 0.63 36.64
C VAL A 343 -19.38 2.14 36.79
N ASP A 344 -18.77 2.71 37.82
CA ASP A 344 -18.94 4.13 38.13
C ASP A 344 -18.21 5.02 37.12
N SER A 345 -16.95 4.70 36.81
CA SER A 345 -16.21 5.32 35.69
C SER A 345 -16.95 5.22 34.35
N ALA A 346 -17.56 4.07 34.05
CA ALA A 346 -18.37 3.90 32.85
C ALA A 346 -19.62 4.78 32.85
N ARG A 347 -20.28 4.94 34.00
CA ARG A 347 -21.46 5.80 34.15
C ARG A 347 -21.09 7.25 33.86
N CYS A 348 -20.02 7.75 34.48
CA CYS A 348 -19.52 9.11 34.23
C CYS A 348 -19.22 9.35 32.74
N ALA A 349 -18.59 8.39 32.07
CA ALA A 349 -18.29 8.47 30.65
C ALA A 349 -19.55 8.50 29.77
N ALA A 350 -20.51 7.61 30.04
CA ALA A 350 -21.76 7.52 29.30
C ALA A 350 -22.62 8.79 29.46
N GLU A 351 -22.73 9.34 30.68
CA GLU A 351 -23.42 10.61 30.95
C GLU A 351 -22.75 11.80 30.26
N ALA A 352 -21.42 11.73 30.13
CA ALA A 352 -20.61 12.70 29.41
C ALA A 352 -20.65 12.56 27.89
N GLY A 353 -21.32 11.53 27.39
CA GLY A 353 -21.57 11.27 25.99
C GLY A 353 -20.46 10.54 25.22
N ILE A 354 -19.63 9.80 25.95
CA ILE A 354 -18.52 9.01 25.41
C ILE A 354 -19.01 7.56 25.19
N GLU A 355 -18.66 6.96 24.04
CA GLU A 355 -18.93 5.54 23.79
C GLU A 355 -18.12 4.69 24.77
N VAL A 356 -18.77 3.72 25.43
CA VAL A 356 -18.13 2.86 26.41
C VAL A 356 -18.10 1.43 25.92
N LEU A 357 -16.91 0.84 25.93
CA LEU A 357 -16.69 -0.56 25.68
C LEU A 357 -16.15 -1.27 26.90
N PHE A 358 -16.58 -2.51 27.10
CA PHE A 358 -16.07 -3.35 28.17
C PHE A 358 -15.24 -4.51 27.64
N ARG A 359 -13.98 -4.58 28.08
CA ARG A 359 -13.05 -5.67 27.78
C ARG A 359 -13.18 -6.77 28.83
N ASN A 360 -13.29 -8.01 28.37
CA ASN A 360 -13.16 -9.17 29.25
C ASN A 360 -11.67 -9.38 29.59
N VAL A 361 -11.36 -9.47 30.89
CA VAL A 361 -9.99 -9.73 31.37
C VAL A 361 -9.88 -11.14 31.98
N ASN A 362 -10.83 -11.53 32.84
CA ASN A 362 -10.90 -12.87 33.45
C ASN A 362 -12.35 -13.30 33.69
N HIS A 363 -13.24 -13.03 32.73
CA HIS A 363 -14.68 -13.31 32.85
C HIS A 363 -15.09 -14.41 31.87
N THR A 364 -16.02 -15.27 32.29
CA THR A 364 -16.73 -16.18 31.37
C THR A 364 -17.62 -15.41 30.41
N ALA A 365 -17.97 -16.03 29.28
CA ALA A 365 -18.82 -15.40 28.26
C ALA A 365 -20.15 -14.87 28.84
N LEU A 366 -20.78 -15.65 29.72
CA LEU A 366 -22.05 -15.27 30.36
C LEU A 366 -21.88 -14.10 31.32
N ALA A 367 -20.84 -14.11 32.16
CA ALA A 367 -20.60 -13.03 33.10
C ALA A 367 -20.31 -11.70 32.37
N ALA A 368 -19.42 -11.74 31.36
CA ALA A 368 -19.10 -10.57 30.55
C ALA A 368 -20.33 -10.04 29.80
N SER A 369 -21.07 -10.90 29.09
CA SER A 369 -22.26 -10.49 28.34
C SER A 369 -23.38 -9.98 29.26
N SER A 370 -23.62 -10.65 30.39
CA SER A 370 -24.62 -10.20 31.37
C SER A 370 -24.27 -8.84 31.94
N PHE A 371 -22.99 -8.58 32.22
CA PHE A 371 -22.53 -7.29 32.71
C PHE A 371 -22.79 -6.18 31.68
N VAL A 372 -22.36 -6.36 30.43
CA VAL A 372 -22.52 -5.36 29.37
C VAL A 372 -23.99 -5.03 29.14
N ASN A 373 -24.84 -6.05 29.02
CA ASN A 373 -26.28 -5.86 28.82
C ASN A 373 -26.94 -5.22 30.05
N GLY A 374 -26.53 -5.63 31.26
CA GLY A 374 -27.01 -5.06 32.51
C GLY A 374 -26.69 -3.57 32.59
N PHE A 375 -25.45 -3.18 32.31
CA PHE A 375 -25.03 -1.78 32.29
C PHE A 375 -25.78 -0.96 31.22
N ALA A 376 -25.89 -1.47 30.00
CA ALA A 376 -26.65 -0.82 28.91
C ALA A 376 -28.14 -0.59 29.26
N SER A 377 -28.69 -1.40 30.18
CA SER A 377 -30.07 -1.28 30.66
C SER A 377 -30.26 -0.29 31.82
N THR A 378 -29.22 0.42 32.26
CA THR A 378 -29.33 1.41 33.35
C THR A 378 -30.02 2.70 32.89
N ALA A 379 -30.58 3.46 33.85
CA ALA A 379 -31.22 4.74 33.55
C ALA A 379 -30.24 5.77 32.99
N ALA A 380 -28.99 5.79 33.48
CA ALA A 380 -27.92 6.65 32.98
C ALA A 380 -27.67 6.43 31.48
N CYS A 381 -27.57 5.16 31.04
CA CYS A 381 -27.39 4.83 29.63
C CYS A 381 -28.62 5.19 28.77
N ARG A 382 -29.84 4.98 29.28
CA ARG A 382 -31.09 5.26 28.54
C ARG A 382 -31.43 6.75 28.42
N ALA A 383 -31.06 7.55 29.42
CA ALA A 383 -31.40 8.98 29.48
C ALA A 383 -30.40 9.86 28.73
N CYS A 384 -29.13 9.45 28.70
CA CYS A 384 -28.05 10.24 28.09
C CYS A 384 -27.70 9.76 26.67
N PHE A 385 -28.06 8.54 26.26
CA PHE A 385 -27.50 7.92 25.06
C PHE A 385 -28.40 6.94 24.30
N ASN A 386 -28.03 6.70 23.02
CA ASN A 386 -28.50 5.57 22.22
C ASN A 386 -27.97 4.26 22.87
N PRO A 387 -28.81 3.26 23.20
CA PRO A 387 -28.39 1.96 23.73
C PRO A 387 -27.28 1.26 22.93
N ALA A 388 -27.08 1.63 21.67
CA ALA A 388 -25.98 1.16 20.82
C ALA A 388 -24.57 1.62 21.24
N ALA A 389 -24.42 2.51 22.23
CA ALA A 389 -23.12 3.07 22.65
C ALA A 389 -22.45 2.36 23.82
N CYS A 390 -23.06 1.31 24.36
CA CYS A 390 -22.42 0.40 25.32
C CYS A 390 -22.15 -0.93 24.61
N ARG A 391 -20.88 -1.20 24.31
CA ARG A 391 -20.48 -2.36 23.50
C ARG A 391 -19.46 -3.24 24.22
N ALA A 392 -19.25 -4.44 23.72
CA ALA A 392 -18.20 -5.35 24.20
C ALA A 392 -16.93 -5.17 23.37
N CYS A 393 -15.79 -5.20 24.05
CA CYS A 393 -14.49 -5.45 23.45
C CYS A 393 -14.18 -6.94 23.66
N PHE A 394 -14.29 -7.73 22.60
CA PHE A 394 -14.12 -9.17 22.66
C PHE A 394 -12.63 -9.51 22.62
N ASN A 395 -12.09 -9.95 23.75
CA ASN A 395 -10.71 -10.42 23.87
C ASN A 395 -10.68 -11.96 23.92
N PRO A 396 -10.32 -12.64 22.82
CA PRO A 396 -10.35 -14.09 22.76
C PRO A 396 -9.36 -14.76 23.70
N ALA A 397 -8.15 -14.20 23.85
CA ALA A 397 -7.13 -14.74 24.72
C ALA A 397 -7.57 -14.76 26.19
N ALA A 398 -8.33 -13.76 26.64
CA ALA A 398 -8.89 -13.72 27.98
C ALA A 398 -9.99 -14.78 28.23
N PHE A 399 -10.79 -15.13 27.21
CA PHE A 399 -11.74 -16.27 27.31
C PHE A 399 -11.01 -17.61 27.30
N ALA A 400 -9.98 -17.75 26.47
CA ALA A 400 -9.10 -18.91 26.50
C ALA A 400 -8.50 -19.07 27.90
N LYS A 401 -7.90 -18.02 28.48
CA LYS A 401 -7.39 -18.06 29.85
C LYS A 401 -8.44 -18.44 30.90
N ALA A 402 -9.72 -18.12 30.68
CA ALA A 402 -10.83 -18.52 31.53
C ALA A 402 -11.28 -19.99 31.35
N GLY A 403 -10.62 -20.76 30.47
CA GLY A 403 -10.95 -22.16 30.18
C GLY A 403 -12.08 -22.34 29.15
N GLU A 404 -12.44 -21.29 28.41
CA GLU A 404 -13.49 -21.35 27.38
C GLU A 404 -12.92 -21.37 25.96
N ASN A 405 -13.58 -22.09 25.04
CA ASN A 405 -13.28 -21.99 23.61
C ASN A 405 -13.90 -20.70 23.03
N PRO A 406 -13.10 -19.68 22.64
CA PRO A 406 -13.63 -18.35 22.37
C PRO A 406 -14.62 -18.29 21.21
N PHE A 407 -14.36 -18.99 20.10
CA PHE A 407 -15.26 -19.07 18.95
C PHE A 407 -16.35 -20.12 19.15
N LEU A 408 -15.96 -21.35 19.49
CA LEU A 408 -16.91 -22.48 19.56
C LEU A 408 -17.92 -22.34 20.69
N TYR A 409 -17.57 -21.62 21.75
CA TYR A 409 -18.39 -21.43 22.93
C TYR A 409 -18.64 -19.96 23.26
N SER A 410 -17.61 -19.18 23.64
CA SER A 410 -17.80 -17.87 24.28
C SER A 410 -18.56 -16.89 23.39
N TYR A 411 -18.19 -16.79 22.13
CA TYR A 411 -18.83 -15.94 21.13
C TYR A 411 -20.33 -16.24 20.99
N ARG A 412 -20.68 -17.53 20.88
CA ARG A 412 -22.06 -18.00 20.71
C ARG A 412 -22.88 -17.81 21.97
N VAL A 413 -22.36 -18.26 23.11
CA VAL A 413 -23.05 -18.25 24.41
C VAL A 413 -23.27 -16.83 24.90
N GLY A 414 -22.24 -15.98 24.82
CA GLY A 414 -22.35 -14.56 25.17
C GLY A 414 -23.13 -13.73 24.15
N ARG A 415 -23.50 -14.30 22.99
CA ARG A 415 -24.18 -13.62 21.88
C ARG A 415 -23.46 -12.33 21.46
N PHE A 416 -22.13 -12.38 21.46
CA PHE A 416 -21.28 -11.19 21.28
C PHE A 416 -21.47 -10.50 19.94
N ILE A 417 -21.98 -11.20 18.92
CA ILE A 417 -22.36 -10.59 17.65
C ILE A 417 -23.29 -9.37 17.77
N LYS A 418 -24.13 -9.31 18.80
CA LYS A 418 -25.10 -8.21 18.96
C LYS A 418 -24.53 -6.99 19.67
N ILE A 419 -23.43 -7.17 20.40
CA ILE A 419 -22.93 -6.18 21.35
C ILE A 419 -21.46 -5.84 21.12
N ALA A 420 -20.71 -6.62 20.36
CA ALA A 420 -19.31 -6.36 20.09
C ALA A 420 -19.15 -5.06 19.29
N GLY A 421 -18.27 -4.18 19.77
CA GLY A 421 -17.79 -2.99 19.08
C GLY A 421 -16.30 -3.05 18.78
N GLN A 422 -15.61 -4.04 19.33
CA GLN A 422 -14.23 -4.35 18.99
C GLN A 422 -13.90 -5.82 19.17
N LEU A 423 -12.99 -6.31 18.34
CA LEU A 423 -12.28 -7.58 18.50
C LEU A 423 -10.82 -7.24 18.78
N ASP A 424 -10.30 -7.64 19.93
CA ASP A 424 -8.85 -7.57 20.18
C ASP A 424 -8.18 -8.73 19.42
N LEU A 425 -7.30 -8.39 18.48
CA LEU A 425 -6.49 -9.33 17.71
C LEU A 425 -5.28 -9.73 18.55
N VAL A 426 -5.52 -10.65 19.46
CA VAL A 426 -4.53 -11.24 20.36
C VAL A 426 -4.78 -12.73 20.46
N ASP A 427 -3.72 -13.52 20.67
CA ASP A 427 -3.84 -14.96 20.87
C ASP A 427 -3.05 -15.38 22.11
N GLY A 428 -3.44 -16.50 22.69
CA GLY A 428 -2.83 -17.02 23.90
C GLY A 428 -3.30 -18.42 24.20
N ILE A 429 -2.54 -19.15 25.01
CA ILE A 429 -2.90 -20.50 25.45
C ILE A 429 -3.58 -20.47 26.82
N TRP A 430 -4.12 -21.61 27.24
CA TRP A 430 -4.91 -21.76 28.48
C TRP A 430 -4.23 -21.25 29.76
N ASP A 431 -2.90 -21.19 29.80
CA ASP A 431 -2.14 -20.68 30.96
C ASP A 431 -2.00 -19.14 30.99
N GLY A 432 -2.48 -18.45 29.95
CA GLY A 432 -2.40 -17.01 29.79
C GLY A 432 -1.15 -16.51 29.04
N SER A 433 -0.26 -17.40 28.58
CA SER A 433 0.90 -17.02 27.78
C SER A 433 0.46 -16.53 26.40
N ALA A 434 0.95 -15.35 26.01
CA ALA A 434 0.67 -14.77 24.71
C ALA A 434 1.31 -15.58 23.55
N LYS A 435 0.63 -15.59 22.41
CA LYS A 435 1.08 -16.21 21.14
C LYS A 435 0.81 -15.27 19.97
N THR A 436 1.57 -15.46 18.89
CA THR A 436 1.27 -14.81 17.61
C THR A 436 -0.08 -15.31 17.09
N LEU A 437 -0.71 -14.55 16.19
CA LEU A 437 -2.08 -14.87 15.76
C LEU A 437 -2.17 -16.28 15.17
N ALA A 438 -3.24 -17.00 15.53
CA ALA A 438 -3.52 -18.38 15.13
C ALA A 438 -2.49 -19.42 15.61
N ARG A 439 -1.69 -19.09 16.63
CA ARG A 439 -0.76 -20.03 17.29
C ARG A 439 -1.15 -20.34 18.75
N GLY A 440 -2.27 -19.81 19.23
CA GLY A 440 -2.81 -20.10 20.56
C GLY A 440 -4.17 -20.79 20.53
N ASN A 441 -4.90 -20.66 21.63
CA ASN A 441 -6.24 -21.19 21.85
C ASN A 441 -7.33 -20.12 21.71
N GLY A 442 -6.98 -18.94 21.18
CA GLY A 442 -7.91 -17.82 20.98
C GLY A 442 -8.92 -18.02 19.85
N GLU A 443 -8.72 -19.01 18.96
CA GLU A 443 -9.58 -19.25 17.78
C GLU A 443 -9.73 -17.96 16.92
N VAL A 444 -8.64 -17.18 16.81
CA VAL A 444 -8.66 -15.83 16.21
C VAL A 444 -9.05 -15.88 14.74
N LYS A 445 -8.61 -16.90 13.99
CA LYS A 445 -8.96 -17.07 12.57
C LYS A 445 -10.48 -17.17 12.38
N GLU A 446 -11.13 -18.04 13.15
CA GLU A 446 -12.57 -18.27 13.11
C GLU A 446 -13.35 -17.02 13.54
N LEU A 447 -12.83 -16.27 14.51
CA LEU A 447 -13.40 -14.99 14.94
C LEU A 447 -13.31 -13.93 13.84
N ILE A 448 -12.16 -13.74 13.21
CA ILE A 448 -12.05 -12.79 12.09
C ILE A 448 -13.06 -13.17 10.99
N SER A 449 -13.14 -14.45 10.63
CA SER A 449 -14.08 -14.95 9.63
C SER A 449 -15.53 -14.62 9.97
N ILE A 450 -15.99 -14.93 11.18
CA ILE A 450 -17.39 -14.70 11.55
C ILE A 450 -17.74 -13.21 11.65
N PHE A 451 -16.83 -12.36 12.12
CA PHE A 451 -17.03 -10.92 12.16
C PHE A 451 -17.11 -10.32 10.75
N ARG A 452 -16.23 -10.76 9.82
CA ARG A 452 -16.28 -10.34 8.41
C ARG A 452 -17.56 -10.79 7.71
N CYS A 453 -17.96 -12.05 7.85
CA CYS A 453 -19.22 -12.55 7.27
C CYS A 453 -20.47 -11.83 7.77
N ARG A 454 -20.38 -11.09 8.88
CA ARG A 454 -21.47 -10.30 9.46
C ARG A 454 -21.35 -8.81 9.17
N ASN A 455 -20.43 -8.42 8.30
CA ASN A 455 -20.18 -7.02 7.93
C ASN A 455 -19.92 -6.14 9.16
N PHE A 456 -19.09 -6.63 10.09
CA PHE A 456 -18.72 -5.90 11.29
C PHE A 456 -18.01 -4.58 10.92
N ASP A 457 -18.49 -3.48 11.49
CA ASP A 457 -18.08 -2.10 11.21
C ASP A 457 -17.29 -1.43 12.35
N GLY A 458 -16.99 -2.19 13.41
CA GLY A 458 -16.21 -1.72 14.55
C GLY A 458 -14.71 -1.83 14.33
N PHE A 459 -13.95 -1.85 15.42
CA PHE A 459 -12.50 -1.94 15.38
C PHE A 459 -11.99 -3.37 15.54
N MET A 460 -10.94 -3.72 14.81
CA MET A 460 -10.07 -4.85 15.14
C MET A 460 -8.74 -4.28 15.65
N CYS A 461 -8.32 -4.64 16.87
CA CYS A 461 -7.19 -4.01 17.55
C CYS A 461 -6.00 -4.97 17.69
N LEU A 462 -4.91 -4.74 16.96
CA LEU A 462 -3.66 -5.50 17.12
C LEU A 462 -3.05 -5.23 18.49
N GLY A 463 -2.83 -6.29 19.28
CA GLY A 463 -2.26 -6.16 20.63
C GLY A 463 -3.21 -5.57 21.67
N GLY A 464 -4.52 -5.51 21.40
CA GLY A 464 -5.50 -4.93 22.32
C GLY A 464 -5.57 -5.67 23.66
N GLY A 465 -5.26 -4.99 24.76
CA GLY A 465 -5.50 -5.49 26.13
C GLY A 465 -4.64 -6.68 26.59
N ALA A 466 -3.69 -7.15 25.78
CA ALA A 466 -2.76 -8.22 26.11
C ALA A 466 -1.41 -7.99 25.41
N ASP A 467 -0.37 -8.66 25.89
CA ASP A 467 0.94 -8.63 25.21
C ASP A 467 0.86 -9.35 23.87
N TYR A 468 1.48 -8.78 22.83
CA TYR A 468 1.70 -9.46 21.56
C TYR A 468 3.17 -9.89 21.48
N PRO A 469 3.48 -11.16 21.16
CA PRO A 469 4.87 -11.58 20.98
C PRO A 469 5.35 -11.16 19.59
N GLY A 470 6.06 -10.04 19.52
CA GLY A 470 6.64 -9.51 18.28
C GLY A 470 6.46 -8.00 18.14
N SER A 471 6.88 -7.50 17.00
CA SER A 471 6.70 -6.12 16.55
C SER A 471 5.31 -5.88 15.97
N LEU A 472 4.93 -4.61 15.82
CA LEU A 472 3.70 -4.23 15.12
C LEU A 472 3.70 -4.73 13.66
N LYS A 473 4.85 -4.72 12.98
CA LYS A 473 4.97 -5.18 11.60
C LYS A 473 4.67 -6.67 11.49
N GLU A 474 5.23 -7.50 12.37
CA GLU A 474 4.95 -8.94 12.43
C GLU A 474 3.46 -9.20 12.73
N ALA A 475 2.85 -8.42 13.64
CA ALA A 475 1.42 -8.54 13.93
C ALA A 475 0.54 -8.19 12.71
N ALA A 476 0.91 -7.15 11.95
CA ALA A 476 0.20 -6.78 10.72
C ALA A 476 0.38 -7.84 9.61
N ASP A 477 1.58 -8.43 9.49
CA ASP A 477 1.88 -9.51 8.54
C ASP A 477 1.11 -10.80 8.87
N ASP A 478 1.07 -11.19 10.15
CA ASP A 478 0.26 -12.32 10.61
C ASP A 478 -1.23 -12.07 10.33
N PHE A 479 -1.71 -10.85 10.54
CA PHE A 479 -3.10 -10.49 10.30
C PHE A 479 -3.47 -10.53 8.82
N ILE A 480 -2.65 -9.98 7.92
CA ILE A 480 -2.93 -10.03 6.48
C ILE A 480 -2.88 -11.46 5.95
N TRP A 481 -1.92 -12.26 6.43
CA TRP A 481 -1.84 -13.67 6.07
C TRP A 481 -3.13 -14.40 6.46
N LEU A 482 -3.69 -14.13 7.64
CA LEU A 482 -4.99 -14.68 8.05
C LEU A 482 -6.13 -14.18 7.17
N LEU A 483 -6.12 -12.90 6.76
CA LEU A 483 -7.14 -12.34 5.88
C LEU A 483 -7.21 -13.03 4.51
N ASP A 484 -6.06 -13.39 3.96
CA ASP A 484 -5.94 -13.93 2.60
C ASP A 484 -5.96 -15.46 2.55
N ASN A 485 -5.71 -16.16 3.68
CA ASN A 485 -5.72 -17.62 3.78
C ASN A 485 -6.93 -18.18 4.58
N MET A 486 -8.02 -17.41 4.62
CA MET A 486 -9.19 -17.73 5.44
C MET A 486 -10.13 -18.77 4.83
#